data_AF-A0A554R104-F1
#
_entry.id   AF-A0A554R104-F1
#
_cell.length_a   1.000
_cell.length_b   1.000
_cell.length_c   1.000
_cell.angle_alpha   90.00
_cell.angle_beta   90.00
_cell.angle_gamma   90.00
#
_symmetry.space_group_name_H-M   'P 1'
#
loop_
_entity.id
_entity.type
_entity.pdbx_description
1 polymer ?
#
loop_
_entity_poly.entity_id
_entity_poly.type
_entity_poly.pdbx_seq_one_letter_code
_entity_poly.pdbx_strand_id
1 'polypeptide(L)'
;MSAHTIDPDRGVVLVTDIGRDHGTRVAAEFLAAGWNVAVTARSVTELVRIMAGKPAHRFFAVVADPTDRWQADRILDRVTARFGTINRIVDPTGVVASVWHGRESIDAVA
;
A
#
# COMPACT_ATOMS: atom_id res chain seq x y z
N MET A 1 12.27 -8.19 -25.56
CA MET A 1 11.93 -8.13 -24.12
C MET A 1 11.20 -6.82 -23.89
N SER A 2 9.87 -6.83 -24.02
CA SER A 2 9.08 -5.60 -23.95
C SER A 2 8.88 -5.20 -22.49
N ALA A 3 9.29 -3.99 -22.14
CA ALA A 3 8.90 -3.35 -20.90
C ALA A 3 7.37 -3.26 -20.90
N HIS A 4 6.71 -4.02 -20.03
CA HIS A 4 5.28 -3.91 -19.84
C HIS A 4 4.99 -2.53 -19.27
N THR A 5 4.57 -1.62 -20.15
CA THR A 5 3.98 -0.32 -19.81
C THR A 5 2.93 -0.58 -18.75
N ILE A 6 3.19 -0.08 -17.54
CA ILE A 6 2.22 -0.09 -16.45
C ILE A 6 1.03 0.71 -16.97
N ASP A 7 -0.09 0.04 -17.20
CA ASP A 7 -1.33 0.70 -17.60
C ASP A 7 -1.72 1.67 -16.46
N PRO A 8 -1.63 2.99 -16.67
CA PRO A 8 -1.74 3.97 -15.59
C PRO A 8 -3.20 4.29 -15.22
N ASP A 9 -4.19 3.70 -15.91
CA ASP A 9 -5.55 4.22 -16.03
C ASP A 9 -6.41 4.20 -14.75
N ARG A 10 -5.93 3.60 -13.65
CA ARG A 10 -6.58 3.74 -12.33
C ARG A 10 -5.70 4.30 -11.22
N GLY A 11 -4.39 4.33 -11.39
CA GLY A 11 -3.46 4.81 -10.37
C GLY A 11 -3.04 3.76 -9.34
N VAL A 12 -2.57 4.24 -8.18
CA VAL A 12 -1.91 3.44 -7.14
C VAL A 12 -2.75 3.43 -5.87
N VAL A 13 -2.98 2.23 -5.32
CA VAL A 13 -3.60 2.04 -4.01
C VAL A 13 -2.59 1.40 -3.04
N LEU A 14 -2.44 2.00 -1.86
CA LEU A 14 -1.71 1.44 -0.74
C LEU A 14 -2.72 0.80 0.23
N VAL A 15 -2.67 -0.51 0.40
CA VAL A 15 -3.45 -1.23 1.41
C VAL A 15 -2.59 -1.48 2.64
N THR A 16 -2.98 -0.90 3.77
CA THR A 16 -2.27 -1.07 5.04
C THR A 16 -2.81 -2.28 5.81
N ASP A 17 -1.95 -2.89 6.63
CA ASP A 17 -2.28 -4.04 7.50
C ASP A 17 -2.83 -5.27 6.76
N ILE A 18 -2.03 -5.83 5.84
CA ILE A 18 -2.44 -7.01 5.06
C ILE A 18 -2.22 -8.35 5.77
N GLY A 19 -1.75 -8.35 7.03
CA GLY A 19 -1.52 -9.57 7.81
C GLY A 19 -2.78 -10.38 8.14
N ARG A 20 -3.96 -9.87 7.76
CA ARG A 20 -5.27 -10.50 7.96
C ARG A 20 -5.98 -10.78 6.62
N ASP A 21 -6.90 -11.75 6.63
CA ASP A 21 -7.64 -12.20 5.44
C ASP A 21 -8.38 -11.06 4.73
N HIS A 22 -8.90 -10.08 5.49
CA HIS A 22 -9.64 -8.96 4.95
C HIS A 22 -8.78 -8.04 4.06
N GLY A 23 -7.60 -7.63 4.54
CA GLY A 23 -6.68 -6.81 3.73
C GLY A 23 -6.21 -7.54 2.48
N THR A 24 -5.99 -8.86 2.58
CA THR A 24 -5.58 -9.70 1.45
C THR A 24 -6.65 -9.73 0.36
N ARG A 25 -7.92 -9.88 0.77
CA ARG A 25 -9.06 -9.83 -0.15
C ARG A 25 -9.20 -8.48 -0.82
N VAL A 26 -9.13 -7.38 -0.07
CA VAL A 26 -9.22 -6.01 -0.59
C VAL A 26 -8.12 -5.74 -1.63
N ALA A 27 -6.87 -6.11 -1.33
CA ALA A 27 -5.76 -5.98 -2.27
C ALA A 27 -5.97 -6.80 -3.56
N ALA A 28 -6.53 -8.00 -3.45
CA ALA A 28 -6.85 -8.82 -4.61
C ALA A 28 -7.96 -8.21 -5.47
N GLU A 29 -9.00 -7.64 -4.85
CA GLU A 29 -10.10 -6.96 -5.54
C GLU A 29 -9.60 -5.74 -6.34
N PHE A 30 -8.74 -4.91 -5.74
CA PHE A 30 -8.14 -3.76 -6.44
C PHE A 30 -7.25 -4.19 -7.61
N LEU A 31 -6.46 -5.24 -7.43
CA LEU A 31 -5.59 -5.76 -8.48
C LEU A 31 -6.39 -6.33 -9.65
N ALA A 32 -7.48 -7.04 -9.35
CA ALA A 32 -8.42 -7.54 -10.36
C ALA A 32 -9.14 -6.40 -11.10
N ALA A 33 -9.41 -5.29 -10.41
CA ALA A 33 -9.97 -4.07 -10.98
C ALA A 33 -8.96 -3.22 -11.79
N GLY A 34 -7.71 -3.68 -11.93
CA GLY A 34 -6.69 -3.04 -12.77
C GLY A 34 -5.79 -2.02 -12.07
N TRP A 35 -5.88 -1.88 -10.75
CA TRP A 35 -5.02 -0.94 -10.00
C TRP A 35 -3.59 -1.46 -9.84
N ASN A 36 -2.65 -0.53 -9.67
CA ASN A 36 -1.36 -0.84 -9.06
C ASN A 36 -1.54 -0.92 -7.54
N VAL A 37 -1.20 -2.05 -6.95
CA VAL A 37 -1.46 -2.34 -5.54
C VAL A 37 -0.14 -2.42 -4.78
N ALA A 38 0.04 -1.52 -3.84
CA ALA A 38 1.06 -1.61 -2.81
C ALA A 38 0.44 -2.14 -1.52
N VAL A 39 1.17 -2.98 -0.79
CA VAL A 39 0.71 -3.54 0.49
C VAL A 39 1.80 -3.45 1.54
N THR A 40 1.42 -3.37 2.81
CA THR A 40 2.37 -3.45 3.92
C THR A 40 1.92 -4.41 5.03
N ALA A 41 2.89 -5.13 5.59
CA ALA A 41 2.73 -5.98 6.74
C ALA A 41 4.00 -5.96 7.60
N ARG A 42 3.86 -6.35 8.87
CA ARG A 42 4.94 -6.32 9.86
C ARG A 42 5.96 -7.44 9.67
N SER A 43 5.62 -8.49 8.92
CA SER A 43 6.52 -9.61 8.70
C SER A 43 6.63 -10.03 7.22
N VAL A 44 7.82 -10.53 6.85
CA VAL A 44 8.06 -11.14 5.53
C VAL A 44 7.14 -12.34 5.30
N THR A 45 6.89 -13.14 6.34
CA THR A 45 6.08 -14.36 6.25
C THR A 45 4.64 -14.07 5.83
N GLU A 46 4.04 -13.00 6.33
CA GLU A 46 2.72 -12.53 5.89
C GLU A 46 2.75 -12.16 4.40
N LEU A 47 3.74 -11.38 3.97
CA LEU A 47 3.84 -10.91 2.59
C LEU A 47 4.12 -12.02 1.58
N VAL A 48 4.95 -13.01 1.91
CA VAL A 48 5.28 -14.12 1.00
C VAL A 48 4.03 -14.88 0.58
N ARG A 49 3.10 -15.12 1.52
CA ARG A 49 1.83 -15.80 1.23
C ARG A 49 0.98 -15.01 0.24
N ILE A 50 1.01 -13.69 0.34
CA ILE A 50 0.16 -12.79 -0.46
C ILE A 50 0.77 -12.53 -1.84
N MET A 51 2.09 -12.44 -1.93
CA MET A 51 2.81 -12.21 -3.19
C MET A 51 2.71 -13.39 -4.16
N ALA A 52 2.47 -14.61 -3.66
CA ALA A 52 2.35 -15.80 -4.49
C ALA A 52 1.25 -15.62 -5.55
N GLY A 53 1.64 -15.78 -6.82
CA GLY A 53 0.72 -15.65 -7.97
C GLY A 53 0.31 -14.23 -8.34
N LYS A 54 0.91 -13.19 -7.74
CA LYS A 54 0.63 -11.78 -8.10
C LYS A 54 1.63 -11.24 -9.13
N PRO A 55 1.16 -10.46 -10.13
CA PRO A 55 2.04 -9.82 -11.10
C PRO A 55 2.97 -8.79 -10.46
N ALA A 56 4.29 -9.04 -10.48
CA ALA A 56 5.30 -8.14 -9.90
C ALA A 56 5.34 -6.73 -10.50
N HIS A 57 4.79 -6.53 -11.70
CA HIS A 57 4.70 -5.22 -12.33
C HIS A 57 3.57 -4.35 -11.75
N ARG A 58 2.53 -4.96 -11.15
CA ARG A 58 1.34 -4.29 -10.57
C ARG A 58 1.17 -4.51 -9.06
N PHE A 59 1.97 -5.38 -8.45
CA PHE A 59 1.91 -5.69 -7.03
C PHE A 59 3.25 -5.44 -6.36
N PHE A 60 3.26 -4.66 -5.28
CA PHE A 60 4.46 -4.33 -4.52
C PHE A 60 4.22 -4.48 -3.02
N ALA A 61 5.14 -5.14 -2.33
CA ALA A 61 5.00 -5.43 -0.91
C ALA A 61 6.14 -4.78 -0.12
N VAL A 62 5.78 -4.07 0.96
CA VAL A 62 6.72 -3.38 1.84
C VAL A 62 6.60 -3.98 3.24
N VAL A 63 7.67 -4.65 3.70
CA VAL A 63 7.78 -5.07 5.11
C VAL A 63 8.06 -3.83 5.94
N ALA A 64 7.09 -3.44 6.76
CA ALA A 64 7.15 -2.28 7.64
C ALA A 64 5.97 -2.30 8.61
N ASP A 65 6.13 -1.67 9.75
CA ASP A 65 5.01 -1.34 10.64
C ASP A 65 4.43 0.03 10.28
N PRO A 66 3.21 0.12 9.74
CA PRO A 66 2.60 1.39 9.38
C PRO A 66 2.20 2.25 10.59
N THR A 67 2.22 1.70 11.82
CA THR A 67 1.97 2.44 13.06
C THR A 67 3.23 3.12 13.62
N ASP A 68 4.42 2.72 13.16
CA ASP A 68 5.68 3.40 13.44
C ASP A 68 5.89 4.54 12.44
N ARG A 69 6.10 5.75 12.94
CA ARG A 69 6.24 6.97 12.12
C ARG A 69 7.36 6.88 11.09
N TRP A 70 8.55 6.40 11.49
CA TRP A 70 9.70 6.33 10.59
C TRP A 70 9.49 5.29 9.50
N GLN A 71 8.78 4.23 9.83
CA GLN A 71 8.45 3.16 8.88
C GLN A 71 7.31 3.58 7.96
N ALA A 72 6.32 4.32 8.44
CA ALA A 72 5.24 4.91 7.64
C ALA A 72 5.79 5.82 6.52
N ASP A 73 6.69 6.73 6.86
CA ASP A 73 7.32 7.63 5.85
C ASP A 73 8.10 6.80 4.80
N ARG A 74 8.85 5.78 5.24
CA ARG A 74 9.54 4.86 4.31
C ARG A 74 8.60 4.03 3.44
N ILE A 75 7.41 3.67 3.92
CA ILE A 75 6.40 2.99 3.11
C ILE A 75 5.99 3.91 1.96
N LEU A 76 5.62 5.16 2.27
CA LEU A 76 5.19 6.14 1.27
C LEU A 76 6.29 6.42 0.24
N ASP A 77 7.53 6.62 0.69
CA ASP A 77 8.67 6.84 -0.20
C ASP A 77 8.90 5.67 -1.16
N ARG A 78 8.89 4.44 -0.64
CA ARG A 78 9.14 3.24 -1.45
C ARG A 78 8.02 2.99 -2.45
N VAL A 79 6.77 3.19 -2.05
CA VAL A 79 5.62 3.02 -2.95
C VAL A 79 5.64 4.10 -4.03
N THR A 80 5.95 5.34 -3.65
CA THR A 80 6.04 6.46 -4.60
C THR A 80 7.19 6.27 -5.59
N ALA A 81 8.35 5.81 -5.13
CA ALA A 81 9.48 5.49 -6.00
C ALA A 81 9.15 4.34 -6.97
N ARG A 82 8.29 3.38 -6.58
CA ARG A 82 7.97 2.20 -7.39
C ARG A 82 6.86 2.43 -8.40
N PHE A 83 5.81 3.16 -8.02
CA PHE A 83 4.58 3.30 -8.81
C PHE A 83 4.21 4.76 -9.13
N GLY A 84 4.95 5.74 -8.59
CA GLY A 84 4.56 7.14 -8.66
C GLY A 84 3.51 7.49 -7.60
N THR A 85 2.69 8.49 -7.87
CA THR A 85 1.75 9.06 -6.90
C THR A 85 0.79 8.02 -6.31
N ILE A 86 0.68 7.99 -4.98
CA ILE A 86 -0.34 7.22 -4.27
C ILE A 86 -1.68 7.96 -4.38
N ASN A 87 -2.66 7.35 -5.06
CA ASN A 87 -3.97 7.95 -5.26
C ASN A 87 -4.94 7.61 -4.13
N ARG A 88 -4.74 6.46 -3.47
CA ARG A 88 -5.61 6.00 -2.40
C ARG A 88 -4.84 5.21 -1.36
N ILE A 89 -5.15 5.47 -0.10
CA ILE A 89 -4.73 4.62 1.03
C ILE A 89 -5.98 3.94 1.56
N VAL A 90 -5.92 2.63 1.74
CA VAL A 90 -6.99 1.83 2.32
C VAL A 90 -6.45 1.19 3.59
N ASP A 91 -7.07 1.55 4.70
CA ASP A 91 -6.82 0.95 6.00
C ASP A 91 -8.06 0.15 6.43
N PRO A 92 -8.09 -1.16 6.19
CA PRO A 92 -9.27 -1.96 6.44
C PRO A 92 -9.66 -2.05 7.92
N THR A 93 -8.74 -1.76 8.85
CA THR A 93 -8.99 -1.82 10.30
C THR A 93 -9.19 -0.45 10.94
N GLY A 94 -8.85 0.64 10.24
CA GLY A 94 -8.90 2.00 10.76
C GLY A 94 -7.80 2.35 11.79
N VAL A 95 -6.93 1.40 12.14
CA VAL A 95 -5.85 1.59 13.11
C VAL A 95 -4.78 2.53 12.58
N VAL A 96 -4.32 2.29 11.34
CA VAL A 96 -3.28 3.10 10.69
C VAL A 96 -3.81 4.49 10.41
N ALA A 97 -5.04 4.59 9.91
CA ALA A 97 -5.73 5.85 9.71
C ALA A 97 -5.76 6.63 11.03
N SER A 98 -6.14 6.03 12.15
CA SER A 98 -6.17 6.74 13.45
C SER A 98 -4.79 7.25 13.90
N VAL A 99 -3.74 6.46 13.70
CA VAL A 99 -2.34 6.87 13.99
C VAL A 99 -1.89 8.01 13.06
N TRP A 100 -2.32 7.98 11.80
CA TRP A 100 -1.96 8.99 10.80
C TRP A 100 -2.80 10.27 10.93
N HIS A 101 -4.07 10.19 11.33
CA HIS A 101 -4.94 11.36 11.60
C HIS A 101 -4.47 12.20 12.79
N GLY A 102 -3.67 11.62 13.70
CA GLY A 102 -2.90 12.41 14.68
C GLY A 102 -1.93 13.42 14.07
N ARG A 103 -1.80 13.48 12.73
CA ARG A 103 -1.05 14.49 11.97
C ARG A 103 -1.87 15.74 11.57
N GLU A 104 -3.20 15.75 11.68
CA GLU A 104 -4.04 16.92 11.26
C GLU A 104 -4.15 18.02 12.32
N SER A 105 -3.01 18.48 12.83
CA SER A 105 -2.90 19.79 13.49
C SER A 105 -1.64 20.49 13.02
N ILE A 106 -1.58 20.76 11.71
CA ILE A 106 -0.87 21.88 11.11
C ILE A 106 -1.61 22.34 9.84
N ASP A 107 -2.82 22.86 10.00
CA ASP A 107 -3.30 23.96 9.15
C ASP A 107 -4.10 24.92 10.03
N ALA A 108 -3.33 25.68 10.81
CA ALA A 108 -3.77 26.90 11.44
C ALA A 108 -2.73 27.97 11.17
N VAL A 109 -2.62 28.45 9.92
CA VAL A 109 -2.28 29.84 9.61
C VAL A 109 -2.95 30.23 8.29
N ALA A 110 -3.94 31.11 8.45
CA ALA A 110 -4.44 32.18 7.57
C ALA A 110 -4.31 32.08 6.03
#